data_AF-A0A354R9M6-F1
#
_entry.id   AF-A0A354R9M6-F1
#
_cell.length_a   1.000
_cell.length_b   1.000
_cell.length_c   1.000
_cell.angle_alpha   90.00
_cell.angle_beta   90.00
_cell.angle_gamma   90.00
#
_symmetry.space_group_name_H-M   'P 1'
#
loop_
_entity.id
_entity.type
_entity.pdbx_description
1 polymer ?
#
loop_
_entity_poly.entity_id
_entity_poly.type
_entity_poly.pdbx_seq_one_letter_code
_entity_poly.pdbx_strand_id
1 'polypeptide(L)'
;TCYTGAFTLTLFVLVILFSCAKTNCEQLMKSIGEKQRLLDKRTDELTRETARWEEMTTPEKIEVALRRHGLKMVFAKPTQNIRMSSNGTPRPGQLSVARLRQSAAGRATANYATPSRR
;
A
#
# COMPACT_ATOMS: atom_id res chain seq x y z
N THR A 1 -50.48 -47.93 23.27
CA THR A 1 -49.10 -48.35 22.94
C THR A 1 -48.59 -47.74 21.62
N CYS A 2 -49.44 -47.45 20.63
CA CYS A 2 -48.98 -46.82 19.37
C CYS A 2 -48.52 -45.35 19.56
N TYR A 3 -49.25 -44.54 20.33
CA TYR A 3 -48.91 -43.13 20.60
C TYR A 3 -47.60 -42.93 21.37
N THR A 4 -47.27 -43.85 22.27
CA THR A 4 -46.03 -43.79 23.07
C THR A 4 -44.79 -44.03 22.19
N GLY A 5 -44.89 -44.92 21.19
CA GLY A 5 -43.80 -45.14 20.22
C GLY A 5 -43.61 -43.97 19.25
N ALA A 6 -44.70 -43.31 18.85
CA ALA A 6 -44.62 -42.09 18.03
C ALA A 6 -43.96 -40.94 18.80
N PHE A 7 -44.31 -40.77 20.09
CA PHE A 7 -43.72 -39.74 20.95
C PHE A 7 -42.22 -39.94 21.21
N THR A 8 -41.76 -41.19 21.38
CA THR A 8 -40.33 -41.44 21.59
C THR A 8 -39.52 -41.20 20.33
N LEU A 9 -40.06 -41.53 19.14
CA LEU A 9 -39.42 -41.24 17.86
C LEU A 9 -39.29 -39.75 17.59
N THR A 10 -40.34 -38.95 17.86
CA THR A 10 -40.27 -37.50 17.67
C THR A 10 -39.27 -36.85 18.61
N LEU A 11 -39.22 -37.28 19.88
CA LEU A 11 -38.20 -36.80 20.83
C LEU A 11 -36.79 -37.18 20.40
N PHE A 12 -36.59 -38.39 19.89
CA PHE A 12 -35.28 -38.83 19.40
C PHE A 12 -34.79 -37.99 18.21
N VAL A 13 -35.66 -37.74 17.23
CA VAL A 13 -35.36 -36.87 16.09
C VAL A 13 -35.04 -35.44 16.56
N LEU A 14 -35.80 -34.92 17.53
CA LEU A 14 -35.60 -33.57 18.05
C LEU A 14 -34.26 -33.42 18.79
N VAL A 15 -33.84 -34.44 19.55
CA VAL A 15 -32.53 -34.47 20.22
C VAL A 15 -31.38 -34.50 19.21
N ILE A 16 -31.51 -35.28 18.12
CA ILE A 16 -30.51 -35.33 17.06
C ILE A 16 -30.39 -33.96 16.37
N LEU A 17 -31.52 -33.37 15.97
CA LEU A 17 -31.53 -32.06 15.33
C LEU A 17 -30.94 -30.98 16.23
N PHE A 18 -31.29 -30.98 17.52
CA PHE A 18 -30.73 -30.05 18.49
C PHE A 18 -29.21 -30.23 18.65
N SER A 19 -28.73 -31.48 18.68
CA SER A 19 -27.31 -31.79 18.78
C SER A 19 -26.54 -31.33 17.55
N CYS A 20 -27.06 -31.59 16.34
CA CYS A 20 -26.47 -31.09 15.09
C CYS A 20 -26.47 -29.57 15.01
N ALA A 21 -27.53 -28.91 15.48
CA ALA A 21 -27.59 -27.45 15.54
C ALA A 21 -26.53 -26.89 16.48
N LYS A 22 -26.35 -27.51 17.66
CA LYS A 22 -25.32 -27.10 18.62
C LYS A 22 -23.91 -27.24 18.05
N THR A 23 -23.59 -28.37 17.40
CA THR A 23 -22.26 -28.57 16.81
C THR A 23 -21.96 -27.56 15.69
N ASN A 24 -22.96 -27.22 14.87
CA ASN A 24 -22.82 -26.20 13.83
C ASN A 24 -22.58 -24.82 14.41
N CYS A 25 -23.32 -24.43 15.46
CA CYS A 25 -23.11 -23.16 16.16
C CYS A 25 -21.71 -23.07 16.78
N GLU A 26 -21.23 -24.15 17.42
CA GLU A 26 -19.88 -24.20 18.00
C GLU A 26 -18.79 -24.08 16.92
N GLN A 27 -18.95 -24.74 15.78
CA GLN A 27 -18.02 -24.61 14.65
C GLN A 27 -18.03 -23.20 14.07
N LEU A 28 -19.22 -22.60 13.90
CA LEU A 28 -19.34 -21.23 13.41
C LEU A 28 -18.66 -20.25 14.36
N MET A 29 -18.88 -20.38 15.67
CA MET A 29 -18.27 -19.53 16.69
C MET A 29 -16.73 -19.65 16.71
N LYS A 30 -16.19 -20.87 16.53
CA LYS A 30 -14.74 -21.07 16.36
C LYS A 30 -14.21 -20.35 15.12
N SER A 31 -14.88 -20.52 13.97
CA SER A 31 -14.46 -19.88 12.72
C SER A 31 -14.51 -18.34 12.77
N ILE A 32 -15.49 -17.78 13.48
CA ILE A 32 -15.60 -16.34 13.73
C ILE A 32 -14.44 -15.87 14.62
N GLY A 33 -14.15 -16.60 15.69
CA GLY A 33 -13.03 -16.29 16.59
C GLY A 33 -11.66 -16.31 15.87
N GLU A 34 -11.44 -17.29 14.99
CA GLU A 34 -10.22 -17.36 14.18
C GLU A 34 -10.09 -16.17 13.23
N LYS A 35 -11.18 -15.81 12.54
CA LYS A 35 -11.19 -14.64 11.64
C LYS A 35 -10.97 -13.34 12.41
N GLN A 36 -11.57 -13.19 13.60
CA GLN A 36 -11.36 -12.00 14.43
C GLN A 36 -9.89 -11.87 14.85
N ARG A 37 -9.25 -12.96 15.30
CA ARG A 37 -7.82 -12.96 15.65
C ARG A 37 -6.92 -12.61 14.46
N LEU A 38 -7.27 -13.09 13.27
CA LEU A 38 -6.54 -12.74 12.05
C LEU A 38 -6.69 -11.26 11.71
N LEU A 39 -7.90 -10.70 11.84
CA LEU A 39 -8.13 -9.28 11.65
C LEU A 39 -7.33 -8.45 12.65
N ASP A 40 -7.40 -8.78 13.94
CA ASP A 40 -6.67 -8.07 14.99
C ASP A 40 -5.15 -8.09 14.73
N LYS A 41 -4.61 -9.24 14.30
CA LYS A 41 -3.19 -9.35 13.92
C LYS A 41 -2.85 -8.47 12.71
N ARG A 42 -3.70 -8.41 11.70
CA ARG A 42 -3.48 -7.58 10.50
C ARG A 42 -3.61 -6.10 10.81
N THR A 43 -4.52 -5.70 11.69
CA THR A 43 -4.63 -4.30 12.13
C THR A 43 -3.42 -3.88 12.95
N ASP A 44 -2.87 -4.77 13.77
CA ASP A 44 -1.61 -4.51 14.49
C ASP A 44 -0.41 -4.38 13.54
N GLU A 45 -0.32 -5.24 12.52
CA GLU A 45 0.73 -5.13 11.49
C GLU A 45 0.60 -3.79 10.73
N LEU A 46 -0.62 -3.45 10.31
CA LEU A 46 -0.90 -2.21 9.59
C LEU A 46 -0.58 -0.98 10.43
N THR A 47 -1.01 -0.93 11.69
CA THR A 47 -0.73 0.22 12.58
C THR A 47 0.77 0.43 12.82
N ARG A 48 1.53 -0.65 12.97
CA ARG A 48 3.00 -0.58 13.08
C ARG A 48 3.66 -0.09 11.81
N GLU A 49 3.19 -0.57 10.66
CA GLU A 49 3.70 -0.10 9.37
C GLU A 49 3.35 1.37 9.15
N THR A 50 2.10 1.80 9.39
CA THR A 50 1.69 3.19 9.24
C THR A 50 2.51 4.11 10.15
N ALA A 51 2.77 3.71 11.39
CA ALA A 51 3.65 4.48 12.30
C ALA A 51 5.08 4.57 11.74
N ARG A 52 5.63 3.47 11.21
CA ARG A 52 6.95 3.47 10.56
C ARG A 52 7.00 4.40 9.34
N TRP A 53 5.93 4.42 8.53
CA TRP A 53 5.83 5.30 7.37
C TRP A 53 5.69 6.77 7.79
N GLU A 54 4.94 7.06 8.84
CA GLU A 54 4.76 8.41 9.39
C GLU A 54 6.09 9.00 9.92
N GLU A 55 6.93 8.17 10.53
CA GLU A 55 8.29 8.54 10.95
C GLU A 55 9.25 8.83 9.77
N MET A 56 8.95 8.34 8.56
CA MET A 56 9.72 8.54 7.32
C MET A 56 9.28 9.78 6.53
N THR A 57 8.85 10.83 7.21
CA THR A 57 8.40 12.09 6.58
C THR A 57 9.53 12.95 6.00
N THR A 58 10.78 12.76 6.42
CA THR A 58 11.92 13.52 5.88
C THR A 58 12.61 12.79 4.73
N PRO A 59 12.96 13.49 3.63
CA PRO A 59 13.59 12.90 2.46
C PRO A 59 14.89 12.16 2.79
N GLU A 60 15.66 12.65 3.76
CA GLU A 60 16.90 12.00 4.21
C GLU A 60 16.67 10.60 4.80
N LYS A 61 15.61 10.42 5.59
CA LYS A 61 15.26 9.11 6.15
C LYS A 61 14.84 8.12 5.07
N ILE A 62 14.13 8.61 4.05
CA ILE A 62 13.72 7.82 2.89
C ILE A 62 14.95 7.40 2.06
N GLU A 63 15.92 8.29 1.83
CA GLU A 63 17.17 7.95 1.15
C GLU A 63 17.96 6.87 1.89
N VAL A 64 18.05 6.96 3.23
CA VAL A 64 18.72 5.96 4.07
C VAL A 64 17.99 4.62 4.01
N ALA A 65 16.65 4.62 4.05
CA ALA A 65 15.84 3.40 3.94
C ALA A 65 16.00 2.73 2.56
N LEU A 66 15.92 3.50 1.48
CA LEU A 66 16.12 3.01 0.11
C LEU A 66 17.54 2.44 -0.08
N ARG A 67 18.55 3.10 0.52
CA ARG A 67 19.94 2.64 0.46
C ARG A 67 20.12 1.26 1.10
N ARG A 68 19.37 0.92 2.16
CA ARG A 68 19.38 -0.42 2.78
C ARG A 68 18.90 -1.52 1.83
N HIS A 69 18.05 -1.17 0.87
CA HIS A 69 17.56 -2.07 -0.18
C HIS A 69 18.38 -2.00 -1.48
N GLY A 70 19.55 -1.34 -1.46
CA GLY A 70 20.41 -1.18 -2.64
C GLY A 70 19.92 -0.12 -3.64
N LEU A 71 18.85 0.62 -3.32
CA LEU A 71 18.32 1.68 -4.15
C LEU A 71 18.98 3.01 -3.79
N LYS A 72 19.76 3.59 -4.71
CA LYS A 72 20.33 4.93 -4.56
C LYS A 72 19.40 5.95 -5.21
N MET A 73 18.48 6.50 -4.43
CA MET A 73 17.66 7.65 -4.83
C MET A 73 18.24 8.91 -4.20
N VAL A 74 18.30 10.01 -4.96
CA VAL A 74 18.67 11.34 -4.47
C VAL A 74 17.50 12.25 -4.75
N PHE A 75 16.93 12.88 -3.72
CA PHE A 75 15.82 13.81 -3.93
C PHE A 75 16.26 15.03 -4.74
N ALA A 76 15.40 15.47 -5.64
CA ALA A 76 15.65 16.67 -6.44
C ALA A 76 15.76 17.89 -5.52
N LYS A 77 16.78 18.73 -5.76
CA LYS A 77 16.91 19.99 -5.04
C LYS A 77 15.70 20.88 -5.31
N PRO A 78 15.29 21.78 -4.39
CA PRO A 78 14.18 22.70 -4.64
C PRO A 78 14.34 23.53 -5.93
N THR A 79 15.58 23.80 -6.33
CA THR A 79 15.94 24.53 -7.56
C THR A 79 15.80 23.70 -8.85
N GLN A 80 15.58 22.39 -8.74
CA GLN A 80 15.33 21.47 -9.86
C GLN A 80 13.85 21.12 -9.99
N ASN A 81 13.02 21.48 -9.00
CA ASN A 81 11.59 21.22 -9.05
C ASN A 81 10.91 22.10 -10.10
N ILE A 82 10.06 21.49 -10.92
CA ILE A 82 9.26 22.16 -11.94
C ILE A 82 7.79 22.02 -11.54
N ARG A 83 7.12 23.12 -11.22
CA ARG A 83 5.68 23.13 -10.95
C ARG A 83 4.93 23.24 -12.28
N MET A 84 4.16 22.21 -12.61
CA MET A 84 3.29 22.20 -13.79
C MET A 84 1.96 22.89 -13.46
N SER A 85 1.39 23.57 -14.45
CA SER A 85 0.02 24.09 -14.43
C SER A 85 -0.97 22.99 -14.85
N SER A 86 -2.26 23.21 -14.61
CA SER A 86 -3.35 22.29 -15.03
C SER A 86 -3.30 21.94 -16.52
N ASN A 87 -2.74 22.85 -17.32
CA ASN A 87 -2.64 22.73 -18.78
C ASN A 87 -1.38 21.97 -19.24
N GLY A 88 -0.66 21.32 -18.32
CA GLY A 88 0.58 20.58 -18.62
C GLY A 88 1.80 21.46 -18.92
N THR A 89 1.66 22.79 -18.87
CA THR A 89 2.76 23.73 -19.09
C THR A 89 3.42 24.13 -17.78
N PRO A 90 4.76 24.31 -17.74
CA PRO A 90 5.44 24.78 -16.54
C PRO A 90 5.02 26.21 -16.22
N ARG A 91 4.72 26.50 -14.94
CA ARG A 91 4.29 27.84 -14.52
C ARG A 91 5.40 28.88 -14.82
N PRO A 92 5.06 30.06 -15.36
CA PRO A 92 6.05 31.10 -15.70
C PRO A 92 6.81 31.60 -14.47
N GLY A 93 8.05 32.06 -14.66
CA GLY A 93 8.90 32.62 -13.61
C GLY A 93 9.75 31.61 -12.81
N GLN A 94 9.74 30.33 -13.19
CA GLN A 94 10.55 29.31 -12.51
C GLN A 94 12.01 29.30 -12.98
N LEU A 95 12.93 29.46 -12.02
CA LEU A 95 14.38 29.39 -12.23
C LEU A 95 14.85 28.04 -12.78
N SER A 96 14.18 26.93 -12.41
CA SER A 96 14.46 25.58 -12.90
C SER A 96 14.24 25.47 -14.41
N VAL A 97 13.14 26.04 -14.91
CA VAL A 97 12.79 26.06 -16.34
C VAL A 97 13.76 26.96 -17.12
N ALA A 98 14.14 28.11 -16.55
CA ALA A 98 15.12 29.00 -17.16
C ALA A 98 16.50 28.32 -17.31
N ARG A 99 16.98 27.64 -16.25
CA ARG A 99 18.22 26.86 -16.30
C ARG A 99 18.15 25.67 -17.26
N LEU A 100 17.00 24.98 -17.32
CA LEU A 100 16.80 23.87 -18.25
C LEU A 100 16.91 24.37 -19.70
N ARG A 101 16.26 25.50 -20.02
CA ARG A 101 16.36 26.14 -21.33
C ARG A 101 17.78 26.59 -21.66
N GLN A 102 18.49 27.18 -20.69
CA GLN A 102 19.88 27.58 -20.86
C GLN A 102 20.81 26.39 -21.10
N SER A 103 20.59 25.28 -20.39
CA SER A 103 21.36 24.04 -20.54
C SER A 103 21.07 23.34 -21.87
N ALA A 104 19.81 23.37 -22.34
CA ALA A 104 19.43 22.85 -23.64
C ALA A 104 20.04 23.68 -24.78
N ALA A 105 20.03 25.01 -24.66
CA ALA A 105 20.65 25.92 -25.63
C ALA A 105 22.18 25.72 -25.72
N GLY A 106 22.87 25.55 -24.57
CA GLY A 106 24.32 25.29 -24.54
C GLY A 106 24.73 23.91 -25.08
N ARG A 107 23.84 22.90 -25.00
CA ARG A 107 24.06 21.59 -25.63
C ARG A 107 23.84 21.60 -27.14
N ALA A 108 22.91 22.42 -27.62
CA ALA A 108 22.67 22.56 -29.06
C ALA A 108 23.87 23.18 -29.78
N THR A 109 24.61 24.10 -29.16
CA THR A 109 25.80 24.72 -29.76
C THR A 109 27.05 23.84 -29.71
N ALA A 110 27.19 22.97 -28.69
CA ALA A 110 28.34 22.07 -28.54
C ALA A 110 28.42 20.98 -29.63
N ASN A 111 27.27 20.57 -30.20
CA ASN A 111 27.23 19.52 -31.22
C ASN A 111 27.61 19.99 -32.64
N TYR A 112 27.79 21.30 -32.87
CA TYR A 112 28.17 21.85 -34.19
C TYR A 112 29.65 22.27 -34.29
N ALA A 113 30.45 22.15 -33.23
CA ALA A 113 31.85 22.51 -33.23
C ALA A 113 32.75 21.26 -33.25
N THR A 114 32.63 20.43 -34.30
CA THR A 114 33.71 19.48 -34.63
C THR A 114 34.70 20.24 -35.52
N PRO A 115 35.91 20.59 -35.05
CA PRO A 115 36.92 21.14 -35.94
C PRO A 115 37.39 20.01 -36.86
N SER A 116 37.08 20.11 -38.16
CA SER A 116 37.71 19.26 -39.17
C SER A 116 39.20 19.63 -39.22
N ARG A 117 40.01 18.84 -38.52
CA ARG A 117 41.46 18.99 -38.52
C ARG A 117 41.99 18.24 -39.75
N ARG A 118 42.42 19.05 -40.74
CA ARG A 118 43.41 18.83 -41.81
C ARG A 118 43.61 17.40 -42.33
#